data_AF-A0A0B0HDB9-F1
#
_entry.id   AF-A0A0B0HDB9-F1
#
_cell.length_a   1.000
_cell.length_b   1.000
_cell.length_c   1.000
_cell.angle_alpha   90.00
_cell.angle_beta   90.00
_cell.angle_gamma   90.00
#
_symmetry.space_group_name_H-M   'P 1'
#
loop_
_entity.id
_entity.type
_entity.pdbx_description
1 polymer ?
#
loop_
_entity_poly.entity_id
_entity_poly.type
_entity_poly.pdbx_seq_one_letter_code
_entity_poly.pdbx_strand_id
1 'polypeptide(L)'
;MHGLQQPYGNAMKLNEKKVISSILMSKLNPQPRYFNILLILVLTCLAPLALAVNDDVSNYRVDKGDKFDVYVLNEEDLSVTVEVNDEGTIFFPLLGEVRVHGMTPNQIEKEITRKLKGPYLVKPVVSVTMNSYREFFIGVQSRSLAGTNINPA
;
A
#
# COMPACT_ATOMS: atom_id res chain seq x y z
N MET A 1 -36.36 -12.20 -93.61
CA MET A 1 -35.69 -13.50 -93.79
C MET A 1 -34.22 -13.25 -94.06
N HIS A 2 -33.36 -14.15 -93.58
CA HIS A 2 -31.93 -14.01 -93.31
C HIS A 2 -31.70 -13.29 -91.97
N GLY A 3 -31.39 -14.01 -90.89
CA GLY A 3 -30.26 -14.97 -90.83
C GLY A 3 -29.01 -14.12 -90.61
N LEU A 4 -28.10 -14.42 -89.72
CA LEU A 4 -27.52 -15.70 -89.39
C LEU A 4 -26.83 -15.50 -88.04
N GLN A 5 -26.97 -16.46 -87.13
CA GLN A 5 -25.86 -17.34 -86.74
C GLN A 5 -24.55 -16.60 -86.40
N GLN A 6 -24.33 -16.48 -85.08
CA GLN A 6 -23.10 -16.63 -84.27
C GLN A 6 -21.73 -16.62 -84.98
N PRO A 7 -20.66 -16.15 -84.32
CA PRO A 7 -19.87 -17.08 -83.49
C PRO A 7 -19.27 -16.41 -82.22
N TYR A 8 -19.28 -17.09 -81.07
CA TYR A 8 -18.33 -18.13 -80.63
C TYR A 8 -17.08 -17.54 -79.96
N GLY A 9 -16.83 -18.02 -78.73
CA GLY A 9 -15.48 -18.16 -78.21
C GLY A 9 -14.91 -16.93 -77.54
N ASN A 10 -15.37 -16.62 -76.32
CA ASN A 10 -14.53 -16.10 -75.23
C ASN A 10 -15.17 -16.29 -73.85
N ALA A 11 -15.99 -17.33 -73.69
CA ALA A 11 -16.54 -17.73 -72.41
C ALA A 11 -15.58 -18.67 -71.67
N MET A 12 -14.34 -18.26 -71.33
CA MET A 12 -13.49 -19.19 -70.55
C MET A 12 -12.23 -18.63 -69.87
N LYS A 13 -12.22 -17.39 -69.33
CA LYS A 13 -11.11 -17.01 -68.43
C LYS A 13 -11.41 -15.95 -67.36
N LEU A 14 -12.65 -15.47 -67.26
CA LEU A 14 -12.98 -14.38 -66.34
C LEU A 14 -13.91 -14.80 -65.18
N ASN A 15 -14.42 -16.02 -65.17
CA ASN A 15 -15.35 -16.51 -64.13
C ASN A 15 -14.67 -17.29 -62.99
N GLU A 16 -13.51 -17.93 -63.19
CA GLU A 16 -12.83 -18.67 -62.10
C GLU A 16 -12.34 -17.72 -61.00
N LYS A 17 -11.74 -16.59 -61.37
CA LYS A 17 -11.26 -15.60 -60.37
C LYS A 17 -12.39 -14.87 -59.65
N LYS A 18 -13.58 -14.77 -60.25
CA LYS A 18 -14.73 -14.05 -59.67
C LYS A 18 -15.57 -14.96 -58.75
N VAL A 19 -15.69 -16.25 -59.07
CA VAL A 19 -16.41 -17.25 -58.25
C VAL A 19 -15.60 -17.62 -57.00
N ILE A 20 -14.27 -17.80 -57.13
CA ILE A 20 -13.40 -18.07 -55.97
C ILE A 20 -13.43 -16.89 -54.99
N SER A 21 -13.50 -15.66 -55.50
CA SER A 21 -13.61 -14.44 -54.68
C SER A 21 -14.98 -14.33 -53.97
N SER A 22 -16.09 -14.73 -54.60
CA SER A 22 -17.43 -14.66 -53.98
C SER A 22 -17.65 -15.73 -52.90
N ILE A 23 -16.95 -16.86 -52.97
CA ILE A 23 -17.04 -17.93 -51.96
C ILE A 23 -16.11 -17.64 -50.77
N LEU A 24 -14.94 -17.03 -51.01
CA LEU A 24 -13.94 -16.77 -49.95
C LEU A 24 -14.31 -15.61 -49.00
N MET A 25 -15.14 -14.64 -49.43
CA MET A 25 -15.54 -13.50 -48.58
C MET A 25 -16.85 -13.70 -47.80
N SER A 26 -17.32 -14.94 -47.62
CA SER A 26 -18.55 -15.23 -46.84
C SER A 26 -18.31 -15.87 -45.46
N LYS A 27 -17.05 -16.15 -45.07
CA LYS A 27 -16.78 -16.98 -43.87
C LYS A 27 -15.83 -16.44 -42.82
N LEU A 28 -15.49 -15.16 -42.82
CA LEU A 28 -14.74 -14.59 -41.70
C LEU A 28 -15.36 -13.24 -41.29
N ASN A 29 -16.58 -13.33 -40.75
CA ASN A 29 -17.13 -12.30 -39.89
C ASN A 29 -16.81 -12.70 -38.43
N PRO A 30 -15.66 -12.30 -37.86
CA PRO A 30 -15.47 -12.42 -36.43
C PRO A 30 -16.44 -11.43 -35.77
N GLN A 31 -17.56 -11.93 -35.24
CA GLN A 31 -18.53 -11.11 -34.53
C GLN A 31 -17.80 -10.39 -33.37
N PRO A 32 -17.56 -9.06 -33.42
CA PRO A 32 -16.70 -8.36 -32.46
C PRO A 32 -17.30 -8.29 -31.05
N ARG A 33 -18.57 -8.71 -30.92
CA ARG A 33 -19.34 -8.65 -29.67
C ARG A 33 -18.81 -9.62 -28.61
N TYR A 34 -18.46 -10.85 -28.99
CA TYR A 34 -17.94 -11.83 -28.03
C TYR A 34 -16.48 -11.58 -27.66
N PHE A 35 -15.68 -11.07 -28.58
CA PHE A 35 -14.30 -10.70 -28.32
C PHE A 35 -14.21 -9.57 -27.29
N ASN A 36 -15.05 -8.53 -27.43
CA ASN A 36 -15.11 -7.45 -26.46
C ASN A 36 -15.65 -7.91 -25.09
N ILE A 37 -16.64 -8.81 -25.05
CA ILE A 37 -17.17 -9.35 -23.79
C ILE A 37 -16.12 -10.24 -23.08
N LEU A 38 -15.37 -11.06 -23.83
CA LEU A 38 -14.29 -11.89 -23.30
C LEU A 38 -13.09 -11.03 -22.84
N LEU A 39 -12.74 -9.98 -23.59
CA LEU A 39 -11.69 -9.02 -23.24
C LEU A 39 -12.02 -8.26 -21.96
N ILE A 40 -13.28 -7.81 -21.79
CA ILE A 40 -13.73 -7.15 -20.56
C ILE A 40 -13.70 -8.11 -19.36
N LEU A 41 -14.12 -9.37 -19.54
CA LEU A 41 -14.08 -10.39 -18.48
C LEU A 41 -12.65 -10.70 -18.00
N VAL A 42 -11.69 -10.80 -18.92
CA VAL A 42 -10.27 -11.01 -18.60
C VAL A 42 -9.65 -9.77 -17.94
N LEU A 43 -10.04 -8.57 -18.34
CA LEU A 43 -9.57 -7.31 -17.74
C LEU A 43 -10.14 -7.10 -16.32
N THR A 44 -11.37 -7.54 -16.05
CA THR A 44 -11.96 -7.50 -14.69
C THR A 44 -11.37 -8.54 -13.72
N CYS A 45 -10.78 -9.62 -14.23
CA CYS A 45 -10.13 -10.64 -13.40
C CYS A 45 -8.69 -10.26 -13.00
N LEU A 46 -8.14 -9.21 -13.62
CA LEU A 46 -6.84 -8.63 -13.29
C LEU A 46 -7.01 -7.28 -12.56
N ALA A 47 -8.05 -7.15 -11.73
CA ALA A 47 -8.06 -6.10 -10.73
C ALA A 47 -6.95 -6.40 -9.72
N PRO A 48 -6.03 -5.45 -9.44
CA PRO A 48 -5.00 -5.67 -8.44
C PRO A 48 -5.70 -5.96 -7.12
N LEU A 49 -5.30 -7.04 -6.45
CA LEU A 49 -5.51 -7.23 -5.03
C LEU A 49 -4.93 -5.99 -4.36
N ALA A 50 -5.80 -5.04 -4.01
CA ALA A 50 -5.40 -3.82 -3.32
C ALA A 50 -4.67 -4.27 -2.05
N LEU A 51 -3.42 -3.81 -1.95
CA LEU A 51 -2.54 -4.10 -0.83
C LEU A 51 -3.30 -3.77 0.46
N ALA A 52 -3.62 -4.79 1.25
CA ALA A 52 -3.94 -4.59 2.65
C ALA A 52 -2.64 -4.17 3.35
N VAL A 53 -2.31 -2.88 3.24
CA VAL A 53 -1.38 -2.24 4.16
C VAL A 53 -2.05 -2.31 5.52
N ASN A 54 -1.57 -3.22 6.37
CA ASN A 54 -1.94 -3.26 7.78
C ASN A 54 -1.33 -2.02 8.43
N ASP A 55 -2.09 -0.93 8.39
CA ASP A 55 -1.74 0.34 9.00
C ASP A 55 -2.23 0.40 10.45
N ASP A 56 -1.84 -0.61 11.23
CA ASP A 56 -2.21 -0.70 12.64
C ASP A 56 -1.66 0.50 13.43
N VAL A 57 -0.60 1.16 12.93
CA VAL A 57 0.02 2.32 13.60
C VAL A 57 -0.66 3.64 13.20
N SER A 58 -1.09 3.84 11.95
CA SER A 58 -1.73 5.13 11.58
C SER A 58 -3.14 5.31 12.13
N ASN A 59 -3.85 4.20 12.36
CA ASN A 59 -5.20 4.22 12.93
C ASN A 59 -5.22 4.01 14.44
N TYR A 60 -4.07 3.75 15.07
CA TYR A 60 -3.99 3.65 16.51
C TYR A 60 -4.42 4.96 17.16
N ARG A 61 -5.34 4.86 18.12
CA ARG A 61 -5.80 5.96 18.93
C ARG A 61 -5.34 5.73 20.35
N VAL A 62 -4.77 6.77 20.92
CA VAL A 62 -4.27 6.78 22.29
C VAL A 62 -5.40 6.60 23.28
N ASP A 63 -5.20 5.69 24.22
CA ASP A 63 -6.08 5.41 25.34
C ASP A 63 -5.33 5.59 26.68
N LYS A 64 -6.06 5.46 27.79
CA LYS A 64 -5.55 5.61 29.16
C LYS A 64 -4.53 4.51 29.47
N GLY A 65 -3.47 4.88 30.18
CA GLY A 65 -2.36 3.98 30.51
C GLY A 65 -1.32 3.80 29.41
N ASP A 66 -1.55 4.37 28.22
CA ASP A 66 -0.54 4.35 27.15
C ASP A 66 0.68 5.19 27.52
N LYS A 67 1.85 4.73 27.09
CA LYS A 67 3.14 5.40 27.29
C LYS A 67 3.75 5.84 25.98
N PHE A 68 4.24 7.07 25.96
CA PHE A 68 4.84 7.70 24.79
C PHE A 68 6.18 8.31 25.16
N ASP A 69 7.14 8.19 24.26
CA ASP A 69 8.35 8.99 24.28
C ASP A 69 8.14 10.19 23.38
N VAL A 70 8.23 11.39 23.96
CA VAL A 70 8.15 12.64 23.22
C VAL A 70 9.56 13.22 23.14
N TYR A 71 10.08 13.34 21.93
CA TYR A 71 11.40 13.89 21.67
C TYR A 71 11.29 15.26 21.01
N VAL A 72 12.03 16.25 21.53
CA VAL A 72 12.10 17.60 20.97
C VAL A 72 13.54 17.86 20.53
N LEU A 73 13.73 18.09 19.23
CA LEU A 73 15.07 18.27 18.66
C LEU A 73 15.79 19.48 19.28
N ASN A 74 17.03 19.27 19.71
CA ASN A 74 17.90 20.25 20.40
C ASN A 74 17.39 20.72 21.76
N GLU A 75 16.37 20.08 22.33
CA GLU A 75 15.79 20.45 23.62
C GLU A 75 15.64 19.18 24.48
N GLU A 76 16.74 18.75 25.09
CA GLU A 76 16.77 17.53 25.92
C GLU A 76 15.86 17.65 27.15
N ASP A 77 15.77 18.84 27.74
CA ASP A 77 14.92 19.11 28.91
C ASP A 77 13.41 18.98 28.59
N LEU A 78 13.03 19.04 27.31
CA LEU A 78 11.66 18.85 26.84
C LEU A 78 11.41 17.43 26.30
N SER A 79 12.46 16.60 26.24
CA SER A 79 12.39 15.24 25.72
C SER A 79 12.12 14.26 26.86
N VAL A 80 10.86 13.87 27.04
CA VAL A 80 10.40 13.10 28.20
C VAL A 80 9.49 11.93 27.80
N THR A 81 9.51 10.88 28.61
CA THR A 81 8.52 9.81 28.56
C THR A 81 7.28 10.22 29.37
N VAL A 82 6.10 10.14 28.75
CA VAL A 82 4.81 10.50 29.34
C VAL A 82 3.85 9.33 29.34
N GLU A 83 2.96 9.29 30.32
CA GLU A 83 1.90 8.29 30.46
C GLU A 83 0.54 8.99 30.46
N VAL A 84 -0.46 8.40 29.79
CA VAL A 84 -1.81 8.95 29.72
C VAL A 84 -2.56 8.61 30.99
N ASN A 85 -3.00 9.64 31.70
CA ASN A 85 -3.77 9.46 32.94
C ASN A 85 -5.22 9.02 32.67
N ASP A 86 -5.96 8.72 33.75
CA ASP A 86 -7.35 8.26 33.69
C ASP A 86 -8.32 9.26 33.04
N GLU A 87 -7.94 10.54 32.97
CA GLU A 87 -8.73 11.58 32.31
C GLU A 87 -8.45 11.67 30.80
N GLY A 88 -7.42 10.99 30.30
CA GLY A 88 -7.02 11.01 28.90
C GLY A 88 -6.07 12.15 28.54
N THR A 89 -5.28 12.61 29.51
CA THR A 89 -4.31 13.71 29.37
C THR A 89 -2.90 13.25 29.74
N ILE A 90 -1.90 13.99 29.27
CA ILE A 90 -0.48 13.82 29.64
C ILE A 90 0.02 15.10 30.30
N PHE A 91 1.00 14.97 31.20
CA PHE A 91 1.73 16.11 31.72
C PHE A 91 3.00 16.32 30.90
N PHE A 92 3.16 17.50 30.29
CA PHE A 92 4.30 17.84 29.46
C PHE A 92 4.99 19.12 29.94
N PRO A 93 6.33 19.19 29.97
CA PRO A 93 7.06 20.39 30.39
C PRO A 93 6.61 21.64 29.65
N LEU A 94 6.51 22.77 30.37
CA LEU A 94 6.03 24.09 29.89
C LEU A 94 4.55 24.14 29.47
N LEU A 95 3.94 23.02 29.06
CA LEU A 95 2.56 22.95 28.60
C LEU A 95 1.58 22.52 29.69
N GLY A 96 2.07 21.88 30.75
CA GLY A 96 1.23 21.30 31.79
C GLY A 96 0.41 20.15 31.23
N GLU A 97 -0.89 20.13 31.54
CA GLU A 97 -1.80 19.10 31.05
C GLU A 97 -2.20 19.30 29.58
N VAL A 98 -2.05 18.24 28.79
CA VAL A 98 -2.42 18.20 27.38
C VAL A 98 -3.35 17.02 27.14
N ARG A 99 -4.54 17.28 26.59
CA ARG A 99 -5.51 16.22 26.27
C ARG A 99 -5.10 15.49 25.00
N VAL A 100 -4.98 14.17 25.10
CA VAL A 100 -4.47 13.30 24.01
C VAL A 100 -5.35 12.08 23.73
N HIS A 101 -6.31 11.78 24.60
CA HIS A 101 -7.21 10.64 24.41
C HIS A 101 -7.97 10.70 23.08
N GLY A 102 -7.96 9.59 22.36
CA GLY A 102 -8.57 9.44 21.05
C GLY A 102 -7.77 10.07 19.91
N MET A 103 -6.65 10.74 20.19
CA MET A 103 -5.74 11.25 19.16
C MET A 103 -4.81 10.14 18.67
N THR A 104 -4.30 10.28 17.45
CA THR A 104 -3.18 9.43 16.97
C THR A 104 -1.85 10.04 17.40
N PRO A 105 -0.74 9.27 17.47
CA PRO A 105 0.59 9.82 17.80
C PRO A 105 0.98 11.02 16.92
N ASN A 106 0.68 10.96 15.62
CA ASN A 106 0.89 12.07 14.67
C ASN A 106 0.06 13.33 15.01
N GLN A 107 -1.14 13.16 15.56
CA GLN A 107 -1.96 14.30 16.00
C GLN A 107 -1.40 14.92 17.27
N ILE A 108 -0.92 14.09 18.20
CA ILE A 108 -0.27 14.54 19.44
C ILE A 108 1.00 15.35 19.11
N GLU A 109 1.83 14.85 18.20
CA GLU A 109 3.04 15.54 17.73
C GLU A 109 2.72 16.95 17.22
N LYS A 110 1.71 17.06 16.34
CA LYS A 110 1.26 18.36 15.79
C LYS A 110 0.73 19.28 16.87
N GLU A 111 -0.02 18.75 17.82
CA GLU A 111 -0.62 19.51 18.91
C GLU A 111 0.46 20.08 19.86
N ILE A 112 1.43 19.26 20.26
CA ILE A 112 2.56 19.68 21.09
C ILE A 112 3.40 20.71 20.33
N THR A 113 3.73 20.45 19.06
CA THR A 113 4.46 21.39 18.19
C THR A 113 3.76 22.75 18.14
N ARG A 114 2.44 22.75 17.96
CA ARG A 114 1.63 23.96 17.89
C ARG A 114 1.64 24.74 19.21
N LYS A 115 1.55 24.06 20.35
CA LYS A 115 1.56 24.68 21.68
C LYS A 115 2.95 25.20 22.08
N LEU A 116 4.02 24.54 21.66
CA LEU A 116 5.39 24.99 21.89
C LEU A 116 5.77 26.17 21.00
N LYS A 117 5.28 26.20 19.76
CA LYS A 117 5.66 27.21 18.77
C LYS A 117 5.11 28.59 19.14
N GLY A 118 6.01 29.55 19.31
CA GLY A 118 5.68 30.93 19.63
C GLY A 118 6.08 31.29 21.06
N PRO A 119 5.30 30.87 22.09
CA PRO A 119 5.57 31.27 23.47
C PRO A 119 6.84 30.66 24.06
N TYR A 120 7.30 29.52 23.52
CA TYR A 120 8.46 28.80 24.06
C TYR A 120 9.56 28.60 23.02
N LEU A 121 9.21 28.16 21.80
CA LEU A 121 10.19 27.82 20.76
C LEU A 121 9.83 28.48 19.41
N VAL A 122 10.83 28.90 18.63
CA VAL A 122 10.62 29.53 17.31
C VAL A 122 10.21 28.50 16.25
N LYS A 123 10.91 27.36 16.22
CA LYS A 123 10.68 26.28 15.26
C LYS A 123 10.91 24.92 15.92
N PRO A 124 9.99 24.49 16.81
CA PRO A 124 10.09 23.18 17.43
C PRO A 124 9.95 22.06 16.39
N VAL A 125 10.76 21.02 16.54
CA VAL A 125 10.63 19.75 15.82
C VAL A 125 10.39 18.68 16.87
N VAL A 126 9.19 18.13 16.89
CA VAL A 126 8.75 17.14 17.88
C VAL A 126 8.56 15.81 17.17
N SER A 127 8.87 14.71 17.86
CA SER A 127 8.55 13.35 17.45
C SER A 127 7.88 12.64 18.62
N VAL A 128 6.80 11.90 18.35
CA VAL A 128 6.08 11.12 19.36
C VAL A 128 6.12 9.66 18.95
N THR A 129 6.72 8.83 19.81
CA THR A 129 6.83 7.38 19.59
C THR A 129 6.10 6.63 20.69
N MET A 130 5.33 5.60 20.34
CA MET A 130 4.73 4.72 21.34
C MET A 130 5.80 3.85 21.96
N ASN A 131 5.85 3.83 23.29
CA ASN A 131 6.74 2.95 24.02
C ASN A 131 6.12 1.55 24.06
N SER A 132 6.12 0.86 22.91
CA SER A 132 5.72 -0.53 22.82
C SER A 132 6.88 -1.38 23.30
N TYR A 133 6.81 -1.85 24.55
CA TYR A 133 7.69 -2.91 25.04
C TYR A 133 7.38 -4.20 24.28
N ARG A 134 7.95 -4.37 23.07
CA ARG A 134 8.07 -5.66 22.43
C ARG A 134 9.45 -6.20 22.75
N GLU A 135 9.52 -7.07 23.75
CA GLU A 135 10.69 -7.93 23.94
C GLU A 135 10.87 -8.75 22.66
N PHE A 136 11.85 -8.39 21.84
CA PHE A 136 12.40 -9.36 20.91
C PHE A 136 13.29 -10.28 21.73
N PHE A 137 12.78 -11.47 22.07
CA PHE A 137 13.61 -12.56 22.55
C PHE A 137 14.62 -12.93 21.45
N ILE A 138 15.80 -12.29 21.47
CA ILE A 138 16.93 -12.78 20.68
C ILE A 138 17.46 -13.99 21.43
N GLY A 139 16.98 -15.18 21.06
CA GLY A 139 17.50 -16.45 21.54
C GLY A 139 18.94 -16.62 21.06
N VAL A 140 19.91 -16.04 21.77
CA VAL A 140 21.32 -16.37 21.57
C VAL A 140 21.51 -17.78 22.11
N GLN A 141 21.40 -18.77 21.22
CA GLN A 141 21.84 -20.13 21.48
C GLN A 141 23.35 -20.09 21.67
N SER A 142 23.82 -19.80 22.88
CA SER A 142 25.24 -19.97 23.22
C SER A 142 25.56 -21.45 23.09
N ARG A 143 26.22 -21.83 22.00
CA ARG A 143 26.79 -23.17 21.88
C ARG A 143 27.97 -23.22 22.84
N SER A 144 27.70 -23.66 24.07
CA SER A 144 28.71 -23.97 25.08
C SER A 144 29.65 -25.02 24.48
N LEU A 145 30.85 -24.58 24.08
CA LEU A 145 31.94 -25.49 23.79
C LEU A 145 32.41 -26.02 25.16
N ALA A 146 31.99 -27.24 25.47
CA ALA A 146 32.39 -27.96 26.67
C ALA A 146 33.93 -28.02 26.73
N GLY A 147 34.51 -27.16 27.56
CA GLY A 147 35.93 -27.15 27.88
C GLY A 147 36.34 -28.44 28.56
N THR A 148 37.46 -28.97 28.09
CA THR A 148 38.17 -30.16 28.52
C THR A 148 38.37 -30.22 30.04
N ASN A 149 38.04 -31.37 30.63
CA ASN A 149 38.37 -31.71 32.01
C ASN A 149 39.89 -31.90 32.14
N ILE A 150 40.57 -31.01 32.87
CA ILE A 150 41.92 -31.26 33.37
C ILE A 150 41.86 -31.37 34.89
N ASN A 151 42.03 -32.60 35.38
CA ASN A 151 42.14 -32.93 36.80
C ASN A 151 43.61 -32.80 37.23
N PRO A 152 43.98 -31.91 38.18
CA PRO A 152 45.32 -31.92 38.75
C PRO A 152 45.35 -32.89 39.95
N ALA A 153 46.18 -33.93 39.84
CA ALA A 153 46.64 -34.75 40.96
C ALA A 153 48.14 -34.51 41.17
#